data_AF-A0A443S1R1-F1
#
_entry.id   AF-A0A443S1R1-F1
#
_cell.length_a   1.000
_cell.length_b   1.000
_cell.length_c   1.000
_cell.angle_alpha   90.00
_cell.angle_beta   90.00
_cell.angle_gamma   90.00
#
_symmetry.space_group_name_H-M   'P 1'
#
loop_
_entity.id
_entity.type
_entity.pdbx_description
1 polymer ?
#
loop_
_entity_poly.entity_id
_entity_poly.type
_entity_poly.pdbx_seq_one_letter_code
_entity_poly.pdbx_strand_id
1 'polypeptide(L)'
;MRSRSNSGVRLDYYQRIVYRTILDHQNAVTGLMPSSNTNDHAWVRDNLYSILAVWALSMAYKKNTDLDEDRAKTYELEQSCVKMMRGLLMAMIRQKEKVEKFKETQSPFDALHAKYSSSTMLPVVGDREWGHLQIDATSLYLLILAQMTASGLQIIFNLDEVAFIQNLVFYIESAYCIPDYGIWERGDKTNHGLPELNASSIGLAKAALEAMNELDLFGGRGGPASVIHVLADEAQKCHAVLQSMLPRESNSKEVDAALLSIIGFPAFAVEDPALIKTTREEIIAKLKGKYGCKRFLRDGYKTAKEDPSRLYYEPCELKAFENIECEWPLFYCYLILEACFRGCRET
;
A
#
# COMPACT_ATOMS: atom_id res chain seq x y z
N MET A 1 -8.20 -15.74 40.58
CA MET A 1 -8.31 -15.01 39.30
C MET A 1 -7.98 -13.55 39.56
N ARG A 2 -6.83 -13.05 39.10
CA ARG A 2 -6.55 -11.60 39.14
C ARG A 2 -7.40 -10.94 38.05
N SER A 3 -8.07 -9.83 38.38
CA SER A 3 -8.84 -9.05 37.41
C SER A 3 -7.90 -8.55 36.31
N ARG A 4 -8.27 -8.80 35.04
CA ARG A 4 -7.55 -8.21 33.88
C ARG A 4 -7.65 -6.69 33.97
N SER A 5 -6.59 -5.99 33.53
CA SER A 5 -6.61 -4.55 33.34
C SER A 5 -7.64 -4.15 32.28
N ASN A 6 -8.17 -2.92 32.37
CA ASN A 6 -9.15 -2.40 31.40
C ASN A 6 -8.58 -2.38 29.97
N SER A 7 -7.26 -2.22 29.82
CA SER A 7 -6.56 -2.32 28.54
C SER A 7 -6.60 -3.74 27.95
N GLY A 8 -6.37 -4.78 28.76
CA GLY A 8 -6.44 -6.17 28.31
C GLY A 8 -7.82 -6.55 27.76
N VAL A 9 -8.90 -6.11 28.42
CA VAL A 9 -10.28 -6.35 27.96
C VAL A 9 -10.55 -5.69 26.60
N ARG A 10 -10.03 -4.47 26.39
CA ARG A 10 -10.16 -3.77 25.10
C ARG A 10 -9.37 -4.45 24.00
N LEU A 11 -8.15 -4.91 24.28
CA LEU A 11 -7.35 -5.65 23.30
C LEU A 11 -8.05 -6.94 22.87
N ASP A 12 -8.65 -7.68 23.81
CA ASP A 12 -9.41 -8.89 23.50
C ASP A 12 -10.65 -8.60 22.63
N TYR A 13 -11.28 -7.44 22.80
CA TYR A 13 -12.34 -6.99 21.90
C TYR A 13 -11.82 -6.77 20.48
N TYR A 14 -10.71 -6.04 20.32
CA TYR A 14 -10.12 -5.81 18.99
C TYR A 14 -9.60 -7.10 18.36
N GLN A 15 -9.06 -8.03 19.15
CA GLN A 15 -8.64 -9.35 18.67
C GLN A 15 -9.81 -10.11 18.05
N ARG A 16 -10.98 -10.11 18.71
CA ARG A 16 -12.18 -10.76 18.16
C ARG A 16 -12.65 -10.10 16.85
N ILE A 17 -12.53 -8.77 16.73
CA ILE A 17 -12.85 -8.07 15.49
C ILE A 17 -11.89 -8.47 14.39
N VAL A 18 -10.58 -8.29 14.62
CA VAL A 18 -9.52 -8.61 13.66
C VAL A 18 -9.62 -10.06 13.19
N TYR A 19 -9.89 -10.99 14.11
CA TYR A 19 -10.08 -12.39 13.74
C TYR A 19 -11.25 -12.54 12.77
N ARG A 20 -12.44 -12.06 13.13
CA ARG A 20 -13.67 -12.23 12.34
C ARG A 20 -13.66 -11.49 11.01
N THR A 21 -12.99 -10.35 10.92
CA THR A 21 -13.04 -9.50 9.71
C THR A 21 -11.84 -9.66 8.80
N ILE A 22 -10.71 -10.18 9.30
CA ILE A 22 -9.45 -10.27 8.55
C ILE A 22 -8.91 -11.70 8.57
N LEU A 23 -8.58 -12.24 9.75
CA LEU A 23 -7.85 -13.52 9.83
C LEU A 23 -8.68 -14.73 9.41
N ASP A 24 -10.00 -14.71 9.59
CA ASP A 24 -10.91 -15.78 9.15
C ASP A 24 -10.93 -15.92 7.60
N HIS A 25 -10.54 -14.86 6.89
CA HIS A 25 -10.41 -14.84 5.43
C HIS A 25 -8.97 -15.07 4.95
N GLN A 26 -7.99 -15.22 5.86
CA GLN A 26 -6.61 -15.45 5.49
C GLN A 26 -6.42 -16.88 4.98
N ASN A 27 -5.90 -17.04 3.76
CA ASN A 27 -5.69 -18.37 3.18
C ASN A 27 -4.69 -19.19 4.03
N ALA A 28 -5.09 -20.41 4.38
CA ALA A 28 -4.35 -21.27 5.31
C ALA A 28 -3.02 -21.77 4.75
N VAL A 29 -2.79 -21.70 3.44
CA VAL A 29 -1.53 -22.12 2.80
C VAL A 29 -0.68 -20.91 2.45
N THR A 30 -1.24 -19.98 1.68
CA THR A 30 -0.49 -18.87 1.10
C THR A 30 -0.34 -17.68 2.06
N GLY A 31 -1.26 -17.53 3.02
CA GLY A 31 -1.35 -16.34 3.86
C GLY A 31 -2.02 -15.13 3.19
N LEU A 32 -2.36 -15.22 1.90
CA LEU A 32 -3.03 -14.15 1.16
C LEU A 32 -4.52 -14.09 1.50
N MET A 33 -5.09 -12.89 1.44
CA MET A 33 -6.50 -12.61 1.67
C MET A 33 -7.15 -12.17 0.35
N PRO A 34 -8.26 -12.81 -0.06
CA PRO A 34 -9.02 -12.35 -1.22
C PRO A 34 -9.77 -11.04 -0.88
N SER A 35 -9.88 -10.13 -1.85
CA SER A 35 -10.59 -8.86 -1.64
C SER A 35 -12.12 -9.01 -1.65
N SER A 36 -12.65 -10.18 -2.03
CA SER A 36 -14.08 -10.45 -2.00
C SER A 36 -14.39 -11.93 -1.72
N ASN A 37 -15.63 -12.23 -1.33
CA ASN A 37 -16.09 -13.61 -1.18
C ASN A 37 -16.38 -14.30 -2.53
N THR A 38 -16.35 -13.54 -3.64
CA THR A 38 -16.81 -14.00 -4.97
C THR A 38 -15.66 -14.32 -5.92
N ASN A 39 -14.46 -13.80 -5.66
CA ASN A 39 -13.25 -14.13 -6.42
C ASN A 39 -12.10 -14.38 -5.45
N ASP A 40 -11.13 -15.18 -5.88
CA ASP A 40 -9.94 -15.48 -5.09
C ASP A 40 -8.83 -14.44 -5.35
N HIS A 41 -9.15 -13.24 -5.80
CA HIS A 41 -8.16 -12.24 -6.16
C HIS A 41 -7.65 -11.52 -4.91
N ALA A 42 -6.34 -11.57 -4.69
CA ALA A 42 -5.62 -10.90 -3.62
C ALA A 42 -4.79 -9.75 -4.20
N TRP A 43 -5.22 -8.52 -3.95
CA TRP A 43 -4.44 -7.33 -4.30
C TRP A 43 -3.35 -7.08 -3.26
N VAL A 44 -2.18 -6.67 -3.73
CA VAL A 44 -1.02 -6.35 -2.88
C VAL A 44 -1.38 -5.28 -1.86
N ARG A 45 -1.95 -4.14 -2.29
CA ARG A 45 -2.37 -3.04 -1.40
C ARG A 45 -3.39 -3.48 -0.35
N ASP A 46 -4.46 -4.17 -0.75
CA ASP A 46 -5.53 -4.58 0.15
C ASP A 46 -5.01 -5.51 1.24
N ASN A 47 -4.13 -6.44 0.86
CA ASN A 47 -3.48 -7.36 1.78
C ASN A 47 -2.58 -6.62 2.79
N LEU A 48 -1.81 -5.64 2.32
CA LEU A 48 -0.95 -4.81 3.18
C LEU A 48 -1.75 -3.97 4.16
N TYR A 49 -2.77 -3.23 3.70
CA TYR A 49 -3.60 -2.42 4.61
C TYR A 49 -4.38 -3.28 5.61
N SER A 50 -4.83 -4.48 5.21
CA SER A 50 -5.50 -5.41 6.12
C SER A 50 -4.54 -5.95 7.18
N ILE A 51 -3.33 -6.37 6.81
CA ILE A 51 -2.37 -6.93 7.77
C ILE A 51 -1.86 -5.88 8.75
N LEU A 52 -1.80 -4.60 8.36
CA LEU A 52 -1.40 -3.52 9.24
C LEU A 52 -2.26 -3.43 10.50
N ALA A 53 -3.56 -3.75 10.41
CA ALA A 53 -4.43 -3.82 11.58
C ALA A 53 -4.06 -4.96 12.53
N VAL A 54 -3.68 -6.13 11.98
CA VAL A 54 -3.21 -7.30 12.74
C VAL A 54 -1.88 -7.00 13.43
N TRP A 55 -0.94 -6.39 12.70
CA TRP A 55 0.37 -6.00 13.22
C TRP A 55 0.26 -4.89 14.27
N ALA A 56 -0.58 -3.88 14.06
CA ALA A 56 -0.83 -2.85 15.07
C ALA A 56 -1.37 -3.45 16.38
N LEU A 57 -2.27 -4.44 16.27
CA LEU A 57 -2.78 -5.16 17.44
C LEU A 57 -1.68 -6.01 18.12
N SER A 58 -0.82 -6.68 17.36
CA SER A 58 0.31 -7.45 17.94
C SER A 58 1.28 -6.52 18.68
N MET A 59 1.59 -5.35 18.12
CA MET A 59 2.41 -4.33 18.77
C MET A 59 1.75 -3.78 20.05
N ALA A 60 0.42 -3.61 20.03
CA ALA A 60 -0.32 -3.19 21.21
C ALA A 60 -0.30 -4.26 22.32
N TYR A 61 -0.46 -5.55 21.99
CA TYR A 61 -0.28 -6.63 22.96
C TYR A 61 1.16 -6.70 23.48
N LYS A 62 2.17 -6.62 22.58
CA LYS A 62 3.60 -6.62 22.93
C LYS A 62 3.95 -5.54 23.96
N LYS A 63 3.35 -4.35 23.85
CA LYS A 63 3.55 -3.25 24.81
C LYS A 63 2.88 -3.50 26.17
N ASN A 64 1.85 -4.33 26.23
CA ASN A 64 1.03 -4.59 27.43
C ASN A 64 1.21 -6.02 27.97
N THR A 65 2.34 -6.69 27.70
CA THR A 65 2.56 -8.10 28.09
C THR A 65 2.75 -8.24 29.61
N ASP A 66 1.66 -8.22 30.36
CA ASP A 66 1.64 -8.52 31.80
C ASP A 66 1.46 -10.03 32.07
N LEU A 67 1.06 -10.80 31.07
CA LEU A 67 0.64 -12.20 31.18
C LEU A 67 1.17 -13.08 30.04
N ASP A 68 1.40 -14.36 30.31
CA ASP A 68 1.86 -15.35 29.31
C ASP A 68 0.82 -15.58 28.19
N GLU A 69 -0.48 -15.48 28.48
CA GLU A 69 -1.53 -15.55 27.45
C GLU A 69 -1.39 -14.45 26.39
N ASP A 70 -1.02 -13.24 26.81
CA ASP A 70 -0.91 -12.09 25.90
C ASP A 70 0.34 -12.23 25.01
N ARG A 71 1.38 -12.94 25.48
CA ARG A 71 2.55 -13.32 24.68
C ARG A 71 2.18 -14.33 23.60
N ALA A 72 1.40 -15.36 23.93
CA ALA A 72 0.93 -16.34 22.96
C ALA A 72 0.10 -15.68 21.84
N LYS A 73 -0.84 -14.80 22.21
CA LYS A 73 -1.64 -14.02 21.26
C LYS A 73 -0.77 -13.12 20.37
N THR A 74 0.22 -12.45 20.96
CA THR A 74 1.17 -11.63 20.19
C THR A 74 1.88 -12.47 19.14
N TYR A 75 2.40 -13.64 19.53
CA TYR A 75 3.10 -14.54 18.62
C TYR A 75 2.19 -15.01 17.48
N GLU A 76 0.96 -15.43 17.76
CA GLU A 76 0.00 -15.85 16.73
C GLU A 76 -0.28 -14.74 15.72
N LEU A 77 -0.53 -13.51 16.20
CA LEU A 77 -0.77 -12.35 15.34
C LEU A 77 0.46 -12.01 14.48
N GLU A 78 1.67 -12.07 15.05
CA GLU A 78 2.92 -11.87 14.32
C GLU A 78 3.13 -12.94 13.24
N GLN A 79 2.87 -14.21 13.54
CA GLN A 79 2.99 -15.28 12.55
C GLN A 79 1.97 -15.13 11.41
N SER A 80 0.75 -14.66 11.70
CA SER A 80 -0.21 -14.28 10.64
C SER A 80 0.32 -13.17 9.74
N CYS A 81 1.02 -12.17 10.31
CA CYS A 81 1.66 -11.09 9.55
C CYS A 81 2.80 -11.62 8.67
N VAL A 82 3.72 -12.40 9.25
CA VAL A 82 4.83 -13.03 8.51
C VAL A 82 4.30 -13.87 7.36
N LYS A 83 3.27 -14.68 7.60
CA LYS A 83 2.68 -15.55 6.59
C LYS A 83 2.12 -14.77 5.39
N MET A 84 1.38 -13.68 5.63
CA MET A 84 0.85 -12.84 4.57
C MET A 84 1.98 -12.19 3.76
N MET A 85 2.92 -11.54 4.43
CA MET A 85 4.05 -10.86 3.77
C MET A 85 4.88 -11.84 2.94
N ARG A 86 5.14 -13.05 3.46
CA ARG A 86 5.81 -14.12 2.71
C ARG A 86 4.96 -14.63 1.54
N GLY A 87 3.64 -14.69 1.67
CA GLY A 87 2.74 -15.00 0.55
C GLY A 87 2.92 -14.04 -0.62
N LEU A 88 2.95 -12.73 -0.33
CA LEU A 88 3.21 -11.70 -1.35
C LEU A 88 4.62 -11.82 -1.93
N LEU A 89 5.64 -12.05 -1.09
CA LEU A 89 7.01 -12.28 -1.54
C LEU A 89 7.09 -13.44 -2.54
N MET A 90 6.48 -14.57 -2.22
CA MET A 90 6.48 -15.75 -3.08
C MET A 90 5.74 -15.50 -4.40
N ALA A 91 4.65 -14.73 -4.38
CA ALA A 91 3.93 -14.32 -5.60
C ALA A 91 4.78 -13.42 -6.51
N MET A 92 5.56 -12.50 -5.92
CA MET A 92 6.48 -11.64 -6.66
C MET A 92 7.71 -12.40 -7.17
N ILE A 93 8.32 -13.28 -6.37
CA ILE A 93 9.47 -14.11 -6.78
C ILE A 93 9.12 -14.99 -7.98
N ARG A 94 7.89 -15.50 -8.08
CA ARG A 94 7.41 -16.25 -9.24
C ARG A 94 7.40 -15.46 -10.54
N GLN A 95 7.49 -14.13 -10.47
CA GLN A 95 7.58 -13.21 -11.60
C GLN A 95 8.96 -12.55 -11.71
N LYS A 96 10.01 -13.13 -11.12
CA LYS A 96 11.37 -12.55 -11.13
C LYS A 96 11.90 -12.19 -12.53
N GLU A 97 11.53 -12.96 -13.55
CA GLU A 97 11.92 -12.68 -14.94
C GLU A 97 11.33 -11.37 -15.45
N LYS A 98 10.11 -11.03 -15.01
CA LYS A 98 9.47 -9.73 -15.30
C LYS A 98 10.24 -8.59 -14.62
N VAL A 99 10.63 -8.77 -13.35
CA VAL A 99 11.43 -7.77 -12.61
C VAL A 99 12.74 -7.47 -13.32
N GLU A 100 13.48 -8.50 -13.72
CA GLU A 100 14.73 -8.33 -14.46
C GLU A 100 14.52 -7.61 -15.79
N LYS A 101 13.52 -8.04 -16.57
CA LYS A 101 13.22 -7.44 -17.87
C LYS A 101 12.78 -5.98 -17.74
N PHE A 102 11.97 -5.65 -16.73
CA PHE A 102 11.46 -4.30 -16.52
C PHE A 102 12.56 -3.29 -16.21
N LYS A 103 13.64 -3.69 -15.52
CA LYS A 103 14.79 -2.80 -15.25
C LYS A 103 15.42 -2.27 -16.55
N GLU A 104 15.32 -3.04 -17.63
CA GLU A 104 15.81 -2.62 -18.95
C GLU A 104 14.72 -1.96 -19.80
N THR A 105 13.52 -2.53 -19.83
CA THR A 105 12.48 -2.10 -20.78
C THR A 105 11.60 -0.96 -20.26
N GLN A 106 11.41 -0.87 -18.95
CA GLN A 106 10.46 0.01 -18.26
C GLN A 106 9.04 -0.03 -18.87
N SER A 107 8.71 -1.14 -19.55
CA SER A 107 7.46 -1.32 -20.28
C SER A 107 6.36 -1.80 -19.34
N PRO A 108 5.13 -1.26 -19.41
CA PRO A 108 4.01 -1.76 -18.63
C PRO A 108 3.77 -3.26 -18.80
N PHE A 109 4.04 -3.84 -19.97
CA PHE A 109 3.82 -5.28 -20.21
C PHE A 109 4.82 -6.19 -19.49
N ASP A 110 6.01 -5.65 -19.22
CA ASP A 110 7.08 -6.37 -18.52
C ASP A 110 7.03 -6.13 -17.00
N ALA A 111 6.09 -5.32 -16.52
CA ALA A 111 5.92 -5.01 -15.11
C ALA A 111 5.39 -6.21 -14.29
N LEU A 112 5.63 -6.17 -12.98
CA LEU A 112 4.99 -7.08 -12.04
C LEU A 112 3.47 -6.92 -12.09
N HIS A 113 2.75 -8.02 -11.85
CA HIS A 113 1.34 -7.95 -11.51
C HIS A 113 1.16 -7.46 -10.08
N ALA A 114 0.10 -6.68 -9.82
CA ALA A 114 -0.24 -6.17 -8.49
C ALA A 114 -1.43 -6.90 -7.83
N LYS A 115 -1.95 -7.96 -8.46
CA LYS A 115 -2.96 -8.87 -7.90
C LYS A 115 -2.70 -10.32 -8.28
N TYR A 116 -2.98 -11.24 -7.37
CA TYR A 116 -2.70 -12.66 -7.50
C TYR A 116 -3.89 -13.52 -7.08
N SER A 117 -3.87 -14.80 -7.43
CA SER A 117 -4.79 -15.77 -6.82
C SER A 117 -4.35 -16.00 -5.38
N SER A 118 -5.27 -15.80 -4.43
CA SER A 118 -5.06 -16.05 -3.01
C SER A 118 -4.75 -17.53 -2.73
N SER A 119 -5.13 -18.43 -3.64
CA SER A 119 -4.93 -19.86 -3.49
C SER A 119 -3.62 -20.34 -4.11
N THR A 120 -3.24 -19.78 -5.26
CA THR A 120 -2.10 -20.29 -6.05
C THR A 120 -0.88 -19.35 -6.10
N MET A 121 -1.03 -18.08 -5.72
CA MET A 121 -0.02 -17.02 -5.86
C MET A 121 0.37 -16.69 -7.32
N LEU A 122 -0.44 -17.09 -8.30
CA LEU A 122 -0.21 -16.80 -9.71
C LEU A 122 -0.97 -15.54 -10.15
N PRO A 123 -0.51 -14.85 -11.21
CA PRO A 123 -1.30 -13.80 -11.86
C PRO A 123 -2.69 -14.33 -12.27
N VAL A 124 -3.71 -13.48 -12.09
CA VAL A 124 -5.13 -13.82 -12.38
C VAL A 124 -5.66 -13.18 -13.66
N VAL A 125 -4.83 -12.39 -14.33
CA VAL A 125 -5.13 -11.70 -15.60
C VAL A 125 -3.88 -11.71 -16.47
N GLY A 126 -4.05 -11.55 -17.78
CA GLY A 126 -2.95 -11.41 -18.72
C GLY A 126 -2.30 -10.02 -18.70
N ASP A 127 -1.08 -9.92 -19.22
CA ASP A 127 -0.27 -8.68 -19.25
C ASP A 127 -0.92 -7.51 -20.03
N ARG A 128 -1.90 -7.81 -20.89
CA ARG A 128 -2.60 -6.82 -21.72
C ARG A 128 -4.03 -6.54 -21.26
N GLU A 129 -4.49 -7.22 -20.22
CA GLU A 129 -5.91 -7.24 -19.84
C GLU A 129 -6.23 -6.29 -18.69
N TRP A 130 -5.21 -5.77 -17.99
CA TRP A 130 -5.38 -4.95 -16.80
C TRP A 130 -4.16 -4.08 -16.52
N GLY A 131 -4.38 -2.90 -15.93
CA GLY A 131 -3.36 -1.91 -15.61
C GLY A 131 -2.46 -2.34 -14.46
N HIS A 132 -1.55 -3.28 -14.71
CA HIS A 132 -0.83 -4.00 -13.66
C HIS A 132 0.48 -3.34 -13.20
N LEU A 133 1.08 -2.46 -14.01
CA LEU A 133 2.19 -1.61 -13.57
C LEU A 133 1.68 -0.62 -12.52
N GLN A 134 1.91 -0.95 -11.25
CA GLN A 134 1.48 -0.18 -10.07
C GLN A 134 2.66 -0.07 -9.13
N ILE A 135 3.44 1.00 -9.29
CA ILE A 135 4.69 1.21 -8.55
C ILE A 135 4.40 1.41 -7.07
N ASP A 136 3.28 2.06 -6.78
CA ASP A 136 2.77 2.28 -5.42
C ASP A 136 2.60 0.96 -4.63
N ALA A 137 2.16 -0.13 -5.29
CA ALA A 137 1.88 -1.39 -4.62
C ALA A 137 3.16 -2.10 -4.18
N THR A 138 4.16 -2.17 -5.08
CA THR A 138 5.48 -2.72 -4.77
C THR A 138 6.21 -1.85 -3.74
N SER A 139 6.09 -0.53 -3.86
CA SER A 139 6.70 0.42 -2.91
C SER A 139 6.09 0.29 -1.51
N LEU A 140 4.75 0.18 -1.41
CA LEU A 140 4.08 -0.06 -0.13
C LEU A 140 4.52 -1.38 0.49
N TYR A 141 4.67 -2.45 -0.31
CA TYR A 141 5.20 -3.72 0.21
C TYR A 141 6.59 -3.56 0.83
N LEU A 142 7.51 -2.88 0.15
CA LEU A 142 8.87 -2.63 0.63
C LEU A 142 8.86 -1.76 1.90
N LEU A 143 8.05 -0.69 1.92
CA LEU A 143 7.91 0.16 3.10
C LEU A 143 7.41 -0.63 4.33
N ILE A 144 6.38 -1.45 4.16
CA ILE A 144 5.84 -2.26 5.27
C ILE A 144 6.80 -3.38 5.67
N LEU A 145 7.51 -4.00 4.71
CA LEU A 145 8.57 -4.96 4.99
C LEU A 145 9.67 -4.34 5.88
N ALA A 146 10.10 -3.12 5.55
CA ALA A 146 11.09 -2.39 6.33
C ALA A 146 10.61 -2.15 7.77
N GLN A 147 9.40 -1.62 7.92
CA GLN A 147 8.82 -1.32 9.24
C GLN A 147 8.60 -2.58 10.10
N MET A 148 8.10 -3.66 9.50
CA MET A 148 7.90 -4.93 10.21
C MET A 148 9.23 -5.56 10.63
N THR A 149 10.24 -5.54 9.74
CA THR A 149 11.60 -6.03 10.04
C THR A 149 12.22 -5.22 11.17
N ALA A 150 12.12 -3.88 11.13
CA ALA A 150 12.61 -3.00 12.18
C ALA A 150 11.91 -3.23 13.54
N SER A 151 10.64 -3.67 13.53
CA SER A 151 9.92 -4.06 14.76
C SER A 151 10.27 -5.45 15.30
N GLY A 152 11.17 -6.16 14.62
CA GLY A 152 11.71 -7.46 15.02
C GLY A 152 11.02 -8.68 14.40
N LEU A 153 10.12 -8.51 13.43
CA LEU A 153 9.56 -9.64 12.68
C LEU A 153 10.58 -10.15 11.68
N GLN A 154 10.84 -11.46 11.70
CA GLN A 154 11.68 -12.11 10.69
C GLN A 154 10.80 -12.55 9.52
N ILE A 155 10.86 -11.81 8.40
CA ILE A 155 10.07 -12.10 7.19
C ILE A 155 10.94 -12.76 6.11
N ILE A 156 12.20 -12.32 5.97
CA ILE A 156 13.17 -12.80 4.98
C ILE A 156 14.08 -13.85 5.62
N PHE A 157 14.27 -14.99 4.94
CA PHE A 157 14.88 -16.18 5.53
C PHE A 157 16.22 -16.60 4.90
N ASN A 158 16.50 -16.21 3.67
CA ASN A 158 17.73 -16.59 2.98
C ASN A 158 18.24 -15.46 2.06
N LEU A 159 19.47 -15.60 1.59
CA LEU A 159 20.14 -14.58 0.78
C LEU A 159 19.56 -14.44 -0.64
N ASP A 160 18.91 -15.48 -1.17
CA ASP A 160 18.21 -15.38 -2.47
C ASP A 160 16.99 -14.46 -2.36
N GLU A 161 16.26 -14.54 -1.25
CA GLU A 161 15.15 -13.63 -0.93
C GLU A 161 15.68 -12.20 -0.72
N VAL A 162 16.83 -12.02 -0.06
CA VAL A 162 17.50 -10.69 0.07
C VAL A 162 17.82 -10.12 -1.31
N ALA A 163 18.45 -10.90 -2.19
CA ALA A 163 18.80 -10.47 -3.54
C ALA A 163 17.55 -10.10 -4.35
N PHE A 164 16.45 -10.82 -4.18
CA PHE A 164 15.18 -10.46 -4.81
C PHE A 164 14.62 -9.13 -4.28
N ILE A 165 14.69 -8.87 -2.97
CA ILE A 165 14.27 -7.58 -2.41
C ILE A 165 15.16 -6.44 -2.93
N GLN A 166 16.47 -6.64 -3.06
CA GLN A 166 17.37 -5.67 -3.70
C GLN A 166 16.97 -5.40 -5.15
N ASN A 167 16.53 -6.42 -5.89
CA ASN A 167 15.98 -6.25 -7.24
C ASN A 167 14.66 -5.46 -7.26
N LEU A 168 13.80 -5.61 -6.24
CA LEU A 168 12.60 -4.78 -6.13
C LEU A 168 12.93 -3.31 -5.83
N VAL A 169 14.03 -3.03 -5.12
CA VAL A 169 14.53 -1.65 -4.95
C VAL A 169 14.90 -1.05 -6.30
N PHE A 170 15.70 -1.77 -7.11
CA PHE A 170 16.04 -1.33 -8.48
C PHE A 170 14.81 -1.19 -9.37
N TYR A 171 13.77 -2.01 -9.15
CA TYR A 171 12.50 -1.91 -9.87
C TYR A 171 11.76 -0.59 -9.62
N ILE A 172 11.84 -0.03 -8.40
CA ILE A 172 11.13 1.21 -8.04
C ILE A 172 12.01 2.48 -8.06
N GLU A 173 13.33 2.37 -8.23
CA GLU A 173 14.26 3.50 -8.09
C GLU A 173 13.99 4.64 -9.09
N SER A 174 13.50 4.29 -10.28
CA SER A 174 13.16 5.26 -11.34
C SER A 174 11.69 5.73 -11.30
N ALA A 175 10.99 5.58 -10.17
CA ALA A 175 9.57 5.94 -10.06
C ALA A 175 9.24 7.39 -10.43
N TYR A 176 10.17 8.33 -10.25
CA TYR A 176 10.00 9.75 -10.58
C TYR A 176 9.85 10.03 -12.09
N CYS A 177 10.18 9.08 -12.96
CA CYS A 177 10.09 9.24 -14.41
C CYS A 177 9.34 8.11 -15.14
N ILE A 178 8.84 7.10 -14.41
CA ILE A 178 8.09 5.98 -14.99
C ILE A 178 6.58 6.21 -14.74
N PRO A 179 5.79 6.46 -15.80
CA PRO A 179 4.34 6.48 -15.69
C PRO A 179 3.78 5.11 -15.32
N ASP A 180 2.78 5.08 -14.43
CA ASP A 180 2.11 3.85 -13.99
C ASP A 180 0.58 3.99 -14.00
N TYR A 181 -0.13 2.93 -13.62
CA TYR A 181 -1.60 2.95 -13.55
C TYR A 181 -2.15 3.51 -12.23
N GLY A 182 -1.25 3.82 -11.28
CA GLY A 182 -1.56 4.35 -9.96
C GLY A 182 -2.43 3.44 -9.07
N ILE A 183 -2.77 3.96 -7.89
CA ILE A 183 -3.58 3.25 -6.87
C ILE A 183 -4.95 2.80 -7.42
N TRP A 184 -5.47 3.51 -8.42
CA TRP A 184 -6.79 3.25 -9.01
C TRP A 184 -6.77 2.37 -10.26
N GLU A 185 -5.60 1.88 -10.68
CA GLU A 185 -5.45 0.89 -11.76
C GLU A 185 -5.90 1.39 -13.14
N ARG A 186 -5.87 2.72 -13.32
CA ARG A 186 -6.46 3.43 -14.47
C ARG A 186 -5.47 4.29 -15.24
N GLY A 187 -4.36 4.67 -14.60
CA GLY A 187 -3.38 5.58 -15.18
C GLY A 187 -3.97 6.98 -15.26
N ASP A 188 -4.29 7.43 -16.47
CA ASP A 188 -4.89 8.74 -16.70
C ASP A 188 -6.34 8.87 -16.20
N LYS A 189 -6.81 10.10 -16.01
CA LYS A 189 -8.18 10.39 -15.54
C LYS A 189 -9.26 9.87 -16.48
N THR A 190 -8.98 9.80 -17.79
CA THR A 190 -9.95 9.33 -18.77
C THR A 190 -10.03 7.80 -18.85
N ASN A 191 -9.12 7.08 -18.18
CA ASN A 191 -9.12 5.63 -18.10
C ASN A 191 -9.24 4.99 -19.50
N HIS A 192 -8.32 5.34 -20.39
CA HIS A 192 -8.21 4.73 -21.73
C HIS A 192 -7.01 3.77 -21.85
N GLY A 193 -6.47 3.32 -20.71
CA GLY A 193 -5.36 2.37 -20.66
C GLY A 193 -3.99 3.00 -20.88
N LEU A 194 -3.83 4.31 -20.66
CA LEU A 194 -2.52 4.96 -20.70
C LEU A 194 -2.03 5.25 -19.28
N PRO A 195 -0.78 4.87 -18.95
CA PRO A 195 -0.19 5.20 -17.67
C PRO A 195 0.13 6.71 -17.59
N GLU A 196 0.13 7.24 -16.37
CA GLU A 196 0.54 8.61 -16.07
C GLU A 196 1.52 8.64 -14.90
N LEU A 197 2.28 9.72 -14.81
CA LEU A 197 3.12 9.94 -13.63
C LEU A 197 2.21 10.34 -12.45
N ASN A 198 2.07 9.43 -11.48
CA ASN A 198 1.21 9.58 -10.31
C ASN A 198 2.04 9.95 -9.08
N ALA A 199 1.73 11.09 -8.45
CA ALA A 199 2.43 11.59 -7.27
C ALA A 199 2.31 10.62 -6.09
N SER A 200 1.16 9.95 -5.92
CA SER A 200 0.99 8.93 -4.89
C SER A 200 1.97 7.76 -5.03
N SER A 201 2.22 7.29 -6.25
CA SER A 201 3.22 6.26 -6.55
C SER A 201 4.64 6.74 -6.25
N ILE A 202 4.99 7.97 -6.66
CA ILE A 202 6.31 8.56 -6.40
C ILE A 202 6.55 8.72 -4.90
N GLY A 203 5.56 9.19 -4.14
CA GLY A 203 5.67 9.39 -2.69
C GLY A 203 5.86 8.07 -1.94
N LEU A 204 5.11 7.02 -2.31
CA LEU A 204 5.32 5.69 -1.74
C LEU A 204 6.71 5.12 -2.12
N ALA A 205 7.17 5.32 -3.35
CA ALA A 205 8.50 4.91 -3.77
C ALA A 205 9.60 5.63 -2.98
N LYS A 206 9.50 6.96 -2.81
CA LYS A 206 10.44 7.73 -1.97
C LYS A 206 10.52 7.15 -0.56
N ALA A 207 9.39 6.97 0.11
CA ALA A 207 9.36 6.46 1.47
C ALA A 207 9.93 5.03 1.57
N ALA A 208 9.65 4.18 0.58
CA ALA A 208 10.21 2.85 0.51
C ALA A 208 11.74 2.86 0.32
N LEU A 209 12.25 3.69 -0.60
CA LEU A 209 13.68 3.87 -0.84
C LEU A 209 14.39 4.35 0.42
N GLU A 210 13.83 5.33 1.13
CA GLU A 210 14.38 5.84 2.39
C GLU A 210 14.35 4.78 3.50
N ALA A 211 13.25 4.02 3.64
CA ALA A 211 13.10 3.01 4.68
C ALA A 211 13.95 1.75 4.46
N MET A 212 14.23 1.42 3.20
CA MET A 212 15.02 0.23 2.83
C MET A 212 16.53 0.47 2.87
N ASN A 213 16.97 1.73 2.79
CA ASN A 213 18.39 2.06 2.76
C ASN A 213 19.09 1.62 4.06
N GLU A 214 20.16 0.84 3.92
CA GLU A 214 20.96 0.28 5.03
C GLU A 214 20.18 -0.64 5.99
N LEU A 215 19.00 -1.11 5.57
CA LEU A 215 18.22 -2.06 6.37
C LEU A 215 18.79 -3.47 6.24
N ASP A 216 19.06 -4.11 7.37
CA ASP A 216 19.35 -5.55 7.44
C ASP A 216 18.04 -6.37 7.46
N LEU A 217 17.80 -7.12 6.39
CA LEU A 217 16.57 -7.92 6.23
C LEU A 217 16.49 -9.13 7.17
N PHE A 218 17.59 -9.54 7.79
CA PHE A 218 17.57 -10.54 8.87
C PHE A 218 17.43 -9.90 10.26
N GLY A 219 17.21 -8.59 10.33
CA GLY A 219 17.14 -7.83 11.57
C GLY A 219 18.48 -7.87 12.32
N GLY A 220 18.44 -7.92 13.65
CA GLY A 220 19.65 -7.93 14.48
C GLY A 220 20.53 -9.19 14.40
N ARG A 221 20.24 -10.13 13.48
CA ARG A 221 20.98 -11.39 13.30
C ARG A 221 21.74 -11.45 11.97
N GLY A 222 21.59 -10.45 11.10
CA GLY A 222 22.20 -10.47 9.78
C GLY A 222 23.64 -9.98 9.78
N GLY A 223 24.13 -9.77 8.56
CA GLY A 223 25.48 -9.28 8.29
C GLY A 223 25.51 -8.49 6.98
N PRO A 224 26.68 -8.08 6.50
CA PRO A 224 26.79 -7.20 5.32
C PRO A 224 26.07 -7.72 4.07
N ALA A 225 25.92 -9.04 3.91
CA ALA A 225 25.25 -9.65 2.77
C ALA A 225 23.71 -9.58 2.82
N SER A 226 23.11 -9.26 3.98
CA SER A 226 21.65 -9.12 4.16
C SER A 226 21.19 -7.65 4.21
N VAL A 227 22.12 -6.72 4.04
CA VAL A 227 21.86 -5.27 4.02
C VAL A 227 21.42 -4.84 2.63
N ILE A 228 20.35 -4.06 2.56
CA ILE A 228 19.86 -3.45 1.32
C ILE A 228 20.49 -2.08 1.11
N HIS A 229 20.86 -1.80 -0.14
CA HIS A 229 21.51 -0.55 -0.52
C HIS A 229 20.64 0.22 -1.51
N VAL A 230 20.51 1.52 -1.28
CA VAL A 230 19.75 2.43 -2.13
C VAL A 230 20.64 3.60 -2.52
N LEU A 231 20.57 4.02 -3.78
CA LEU A 231 21.25 5.23 -4.24
C LEU A 231 20.49 6.46 -3.72
N ALA A 232 21.17 7.28 -2.89
CA ALA A 232 20.55 8.44 -2.25
C ALA A 232 19.95 9.44 -3.25
N ASP A 233 20.56 9.57 -4.43
CA ASP A 233 20.11 10.47 -5.49
C ASP A 233 18.68 10.15 -5.98
N GLU A 234 18.27 8.88 -5.99
CA GLU A 234 16.96 8.48 -6.50
C GLU A 234 15.82 8.95 -5.58
N ALA A 235 16.01 8.86 -4.25
CA ALA A 235 15.06 9.41 -3.29
C ALA A 235 14.95 10.94 -3.39
N GLN A 236 16.08 11.63 -3.66
CA GLN A 236 16.10 13.09 -3.85
C GLN A 236 15.41 13.53 -5.16
N LYS A 237 15.54 12.76 -6.24
CA LYS A 237 14.78 13.02 -7.48
C LYS A 237 13.27 12.87 -7.24
N CYS A 238 12.85 11.82 -6.54
CA CYS A 238 11.44 11.67 -6.13
C CYS A 238 10.98 12.86 -5.28
N HIS A 239 11.79 13.31 -4.32
CA HIS A 239 11.49 14.50 -3.50
C HIS A 239 11.28 15.76 -4.36
N ALA A 240 12.21 16.04 -5.28
CA ALA A 240 12.14 17.22 -6.15
C ALA A 240 10.89 17.20 -7.05
N VAL A 241 10.53 16.04 -7.60
CA VAL A 241 9.32 15.88 -8.40
C VAL A 241 8.07 16.10 -7.54
N LEU A 242 7.99 15.52 -6.35
CA LEU A 242 6.85 15.70 -5.43
C LEU A 242 6.63 17.15 -5.04
N GLN A 243 7.70 17.90 -4.73
CA GLN A 243 7.62 19.33 -4.43
C GLN A 243 7.01 20.15 -5.60
N SER A 244 7.28 19.73 -6.84
CA SER A 244 6.77 20.41 -8.04
C SER A 244 5.34 19.99 -8.43
N MET A 245 4.96 18.74 -8.15
CA MET A 245 3.67 18.18 -8.54
C MET A 245 2.56 18.55 -7.56
N LEU A 246 2.82 18.47 -6.25
CA LEU A 246 1.78 18.66 -5.24
C LEU A 246 1.21 20.09 -5.28
N PRO A 247 -0.12 20.26 -5.10
CA PRO A 247 -1.10 19.29 -4.61
C PRO A 247 -1.76 18.42 -5.71
N ARG A 248 -1.23 18.43 -6.94
CA ARG A 248 -1.77 17.65 -8.06
C ARG A 248 -1.32 16.20 -7.96
N GLU A 249 -2.18 15.26 -8.35
CA GLU A 249 -1.82 13.83 -8.42
C GLU A 249 -1.09 13.49 -9.71
N SER A 250 -1.61 13.91 -10.85
CA SER A 250 -1.02 13.63 -12.17
C SER A 250 -1.41 14.72 -13.17
N ASN A 251 -0.87 14.69 -14.40
CA ASN A 251 -1.19 15.70 -15.41
C ASN A 251 -2.69 15.90 -15.62
N SER A 252 -3.45 14.79 -15.66
CA SER A 252 -4.91 14.81 -15.86
C SER A 252 -5.72 14.93 -14.57
N LYS A 253 -5.16 14.55 -13.40
CA LYS A 253 -5.86 14.57 -12.10
C LYS A 253 -5.42 15.77 -11.26
N GLU A 254 -6.26 16.79 -11.22
CA GLU A 254 -6.03 18.04 -10.49
C GLU A 254 -5.84 17.86 -8.98
N VAL A 255 -6.48 16.85 -8.38
CA VAL A 255 -6.36 16.44 -6.98
C VAL A 255 -6.85 15.00 -6.85
N ASP A 256 -6.23 14.23 -5.95
CA ASP A 256 -6.63 12.86 -5.64
C ASP A 256 -6.51 12.60 -4.13
N ALA A 257 -7.43 11.83 -3.57
CA ALA A 257 -7.41 11.44 -2.16
C ALA A 257 -6.30 10.42 -1.84
N ALA A 258 -5.75 9.73 -2.85
CA ALA A 258 -4.54 8.90 -2.75
C ALA A 258 -3.35 9.67 -2.16
N LEU A 259 -3.27 10.99 -2.38
CA LEU A 259 -2.23 11.85 -1.83
C LEU A 259 -2.18 11.85 -0.29
N LEU A 260 -3.29 11.51 0.38
CA LEU A 260 -3.30 11.34 1.84
C LEU A 260 -2.31 10.26 2.32
N SER A 261 -2.02 9.26 1.49
CA SER A 261 -1.08 8.19 1.80
C SER A 261 0.38 8.64 1.81
N ILE A 262 0.70 9.77 1.15
CA ILE A 262 2.07 10.28 1.02
C ILE A 262 2.35 11.51 1.88
N ILE A 263 1.35 12.35 2.15
CA ILE A 263 1.50 13.49 3.07
C ILE A 263 1.37 13.06 4.55
N GLY A 264 0.90 11.84 4.80
CA GLY A 264 0.69 11.24 6.11
C GLY A 264 0.95 9.75 6.11
N PHE A 265 0.23 9.00 6.95
CA PHE A 265 0.37 7.55 7.03
C PHE A 265 -0.08 6.86 5.72
N PRO A 266 0.66 5.86 5.20
CA PRO A 266 1.82 5.22 5.83
C PRO A 266 3.18 5.84 5.46
N ALA A 267 3.28 6.68 4.42
CA ALA A 267 4.56 6.99 3.80
C ALA A 267 5.29 8.18 4.43
N PHE A 268 4.57 9.22 4.88
CA PHE A 268 5.16 10.48 5.37
C PHE A 268 6.27 11.04 4.45
N ALA A 269 6.06 10.92 3.14
CA ALA A 269 7.09 11.18 2.13
C ALA A 269 7.37 12.68 1.92
N VAL A 270 6.43 13.55 2.27
CA VAL A 270 6.54 15.01 2.10
C VAL A 270 6.97 15.65 3.42
N GLU A 271 7.98 16.50 3.37
CA GLU A 271 8.58 17.13 4.57
C GLU A 271 8.11 18.57 4.80
N ASP A 272 7.77 19.31 3.73
CA ASP A 272 7.35 20.71 3.83
C ASP A 272 5.94 20.83 4.48
N PRO A 273 5.83 21.39 5.71
CA PRO A 273 4.55 21.52 6.39
C PRO A 273 3.53 22.39 5.64
N ALA A 274 3.99 23.40 4.89
CA ALA A 274 3.11 24.27 4.11
C ALA A 274 2.50 23.52 2.92
N LEU A 275 3.32 22.72 2.22
CA LEU A 275 2.87 21.88 1.12
C LEU A 275 1.91 20.78 1.58
N ILE A 276 2.23 20.10 2.70
CA ILE A 276 1.35 19.11 3.35
C ILE A 276 0.00 19.76 3.68
N LYS A 277 0.02 20.94 4.31
CA LYS A 277 -1.21 21.66 4.68
C LYS A 277 -2.03 22.02 3.45
N THR A 278 -1.42 22.61 2.43
CA THR A 278 -2.07 23.01 1.19
C THR A 278 -2.69 21.82 0.47
N THR A 279 -1.95 20.71 0.36
CA THR A 279 -2.42 19.47 -0.27
C THR A 279 -3.63 18.89 0.46
N ARG A 280 -3.57 18.83 1.80
CA ARG A 280 -4.69 18.36 2.61
C ARG A 280 -5.93 19.26 2.46
N GLU A 281 -5.74 20.58 2.49
CA GLU A 281 -6.84 21.54 2.37
C GLU A 281 -7.51 21.44 1.00
N GLU A 282 -6.75 21.26 -0.08
CA GLU A 282 -7.28 21.03 -1.43
C GLU A 282 -8.08 19.73 -1.53
N ILE A 283 -7.57 18.62 -0.97
CA ILE A 283 -8.28 17.34 -0.90
C ILE A 283 -9.60 17.51 -0.13
N ILE A 284 -9.55 18.14 1.04
CA ILE A 284 -10.75 18.36 1.86
C ILE A 284 -11.74 19.28 1.13
N ALA A 285 -11.28 20.35 0.51
CA ALA A 285 -12.15 21.31 -0.16
C ALA A 285 -12.88 20.70 -1.36
N LYS A 286 -12.22 19.83 -2.13
CA LYS A 286 -12.75 19.32 -3.40
C LYS A 286 -13.36 17.92 -3.31
N LEU A 287 -12.80 17.06 -2.46
CA LEU A 287 -13.13 15.63 -2.45
C LEU A 287 -13.92 15.20 -1.22
N LYS A 288 -13.90 15.97 -0.12
CA LYS A 288 -14.66 15.61 1.09
C LYS A 288 -16.16 15.65 0.80
N GLY A 289 -16.81 14.55 1.11
CA GLY A 289 -18.25 14.41 1.12
C GLY A 289 -18.80 14.18 2.52
N LYS A 290 -20.01 13.61 2.61
CA LYS A 290 -20.70 13.35 3.89
C LYS A 290 -20.31 12.00 4.51
N TYR A 291 -19.99 11.02 3.67
CA TYR A 291 -19.73 9.62 4.02
C TYR A 291 -18.27 9.21 3.79
N GLY A 292 -17.46 10.09 3.21
CA GLY A 292 -16.05 9.85 2.94
C GLY A 292 -15.46 10.92 2.06
N CYS A 293 -14.39 10.59 1.33
CA CYS A 293 -13.88 11.42 0.24
C CYS A 293 -14.09 10.71 -1.10
N LYS A 294 -14.32 11.48 -2.17
CA LYS A 294 -14.19 11.00 -3.54
C LYS A 294 -12.73 10.61 -3.80
N ARG A 295 -12.49 9.67 -4.72
CA ARG A 295 -11.11 9.31 -5.11
C ARG A 295 -10.44 10.49 -5.83
N PHE A 296 -11.06 10.97 -6.90
CA PHE A 296 -10.73 12.19 -7.60
C PHE A 296 -12.00 12.74 -8.27
N LEU A 297 -11.96 13.97 -8.78
CA LEU A 297 -13.11 14.59 -9.43
C LEU A 297 -13.46 13.89 -10.75
N ARG A 298 -14.75 13.77 -11.06
CA ARG A 298 -15.27 13.10 -12.27
C ARG A 298 -14.87 11.63 -12.41
N ASP A 299 -14.67 10.97 -11.28
CA ASP A 299 -14.49 9.54 -11.22
C ASP A 299 -15.82 8.82 -11.35
N GLY A 300 -15.97 7.98 -12.38
CA GLY A 300 -17.20 7.22 -12.64
C GLY A 300 -17.29 5.90 -11.89
N TYR A 301 -16.25 5.49 -11.17
CA TYR A 301 -16.19 4.14 -10.62
C TYR A 301 -17.33 3.82 -9.64
N LYS A 302 -18.07 2.76 -9.96
CA LYS A 302 -19.30 2.31 -9.28
C LYS A 302 -20.41 3.35 -9.21
N THR A 303 -20.36 4.38 -10.03
CA THR A 303 -21.47 5.32 -10.18
C THR A 303 -22.59 4.70 -11.00
N ALA A 304 -23.82 5.21 -10.85
CA ALA A 304 -24.98 4.68 -11.57
C ALA A 304 -24.90 4.81 -13.10
N LYS A 305 -23.96 5.62 -13.62
CA LYS A 305 -23.77 5.85 -15.06
C LYS A 305 -22.59 5.08 -15.64
N GLU A 306 -21.71 4.52 -14.82
CA GLU A 306 -20.60 3.70 -15.32
C GLU A 306 -21.14 2.37 -15.85
N ASP A 307 -20.64 1.96 -17.00
CA ASP A 307 -20.88 0.64 -17.54
C ASP A 307 -19.91 -0.37 -16.88
N PRO A 308 -20.40 -1.28 -16.03
CA PRO A 308 -19.54 -2.21 -15.29
C PRO A 308 -18.97 -3.32 -16.19
N SER A 309 -19.42 -3.45 -17.44
CA SER A 309 -18.95 -4.46 -18.38
C SER A 309 -17.69 -4.06 -19.14
N ARG A 310 -17.31 -2.78 -19.09
CA ARG A 310 -16.16 -2.21 -19.80
C ARG A 310 -15.05 -1.81 -18.83
N LEU A 311 -13.81 -2.04 -19.25
CA LEU A 311 -12.63 -1.61 -18.49
C LEU A 311 -12.36 -0.12 -18.63
N TYR A 312 -12.60 0.45 -19.82
CA TYR A 312 -12.24 1.81 -20.20
C TYR A 312 -13.48 2.69 -20.41
N TYR A 313 -13.31 4.00 -20.19
CA TYR A 313 -14.36 4.98 -20.44
C TYR A 313 -14.44 5.39 -21.90
N GLU A 314 -15.62 5.81 -22.33
CA GLU A 314 -15.79 6.59 -23.55
C GLU A 314 -15.31 8.04 -23.33
N PRO A 315 -14.79 8.71 -24.37
CA PRO A 315 -14.24 10.07 -24.26
C PRO A 315 -15.17 11.12 -23.61
N CYS A 316 -16.49 10.96 -23.73
CA CYS A 316 -17.48 11.93 -23.26
C CYS A 316 -18.03 11.63 -21.84
N GLU A 317 -17.67 10.50 -21.22
CA GLU A 317 -18.30 10.04 -19.98
C GLU A 317 -17.89 10.84 -18.74
N LEU A 318 -16.70 11.44 -18.71
CA LEU A 318 -16.20 12.14 -17.52
C LEU A 318 -17.13 13.27 -17.06
N LYS A 319 -17.73 14.01 -18.00
CA LYS A 319 -18.68 15.07 -17.66
C LYS A 319 -19.98 14.50 -17.05
N ALA A 320 -20.35 13.28 -17.42
CA ALA A 320 -21.53 12.62 -16.88
C ALA A 320 -21.36 12.18 -15.42
N PHE A 321 -20.11 11.95 -14.98
CA PHE A 321 -19.73 11.55 -13.62
C PHE A 321 -19.60 12.73 -12.64
N GLU A 322 -19.57 13.97 -13.14
CA GLU A 322 -19.50 15.17 -12.31
C GLU A 322 -20.67 15.22 -11.31
N ASN A 323 -20.34 15.39 -10.03
CA ASN A 323 -21.27 15.46 -8.89
C ASN A 323 -22.02 14.16 -8.54
N ILE A 324 -21.69 13.03 -9.16
CA ILE A 324 -22.24 11.72 -8.80
C ILE A 324 -21.16 10.72 -8.36
N GLU A 325 -19.92 11.19 -8.17
CA GLU A 325 -18.78 10.36 -7.81
C GLU A 325 -19.01 9.68 -6.45
N CYS A 326 -18.61 8.42 -6.33
CA CYS A 326 -18.73 7.68 -5.09
C CYS A 326 -17.79 8.21 -4.00
N GLU A 327 -18.28 8.24 -2.77
CA GLU A 327 -17.51 8.60 -1.59
C GLU A 327 -16.98 7.33 -0.88
N TRP A 328 -15.73 7.38 -0.45
CA TRP A 328 -15.02 6.26 0.17
C TRP A 328 -14.71 6.58 1.63
N PRO A 329 -15.32 5.86 2.59
CA PRO A 329 -15.09 6.09 4.02
C PRO A 329 -13.64 5.88 4.45
N LEU A 330 -12.88 5.07 3.70
CA LEU A 330 -11.47 4.79 3.96
C LEU A 330 -10.64 6.07 4.16
N PHE A 331 -10.91 7.14 3.40
CA PHE A 331 -10.14 8.38 3.52
C PHE A 331 -10.36 9.12 4.83
N TYR A 332 -11.49 8.88 5.51
CA TYR A 332 -11.64 9.38 6.88
C TYR A 332 -10.71 8.64 7.84
N CYS A 333 -10.47 7.33 7.62
CA CYS A 333 -9.46 6.61 8.40
C CYS A 333 -8.06 7.21 8.21
N TYR A 334 -7.68 7.60 6.98
CA TYR A 334 -6.41 8.31 6.74
C TYR A 334 -6.34 9.62 7.52
N LEU A 335 -7.37 10.46 7.44
CA LEU A 335 -7.42 11.74 8.15
C LEU A 335 -7.38 11.57 9.68
N ILE A 336 -8.06 10.54 10.23
CA ILE A 336 -8.03 10.23 11.67
C ILE A 336 -6.63 9.77 12.09
N LEU A 337 -6.00 8.86 11.34
CA LEU A 337 -4.64 8.40 11.63
C LEU A 337 -3.67 9.58 11.59
N GLU A 338 -3.75 10.41 10.56
CA GLU A 338 -2.93 11.61 10.43
C GLU A 338 -3.12 12.58 11.62
N ALA A 339 -4.37 12.84 12.03
CA ALA A 339 -4.66 13.67 13.19
C ALA A 339 -4.04 13.11 14.48
N CYS A 340 -4.10 11.78 14.65
CA CYS A 340 -3.43 11.09 15.76
C CYS A 340 -1.90 11.30 15.74
N PHE A 341 -1.25 11.16 14.59
CA PHE A 341 0.21 11.39 14.44
C PHE A 341 0.60 12.84 14.71
N ARG A 342 -0.27 13.81 14.41
CA ARG A 342 -0.08 15.23 14.72
C ARG A 342 -0.34 15.59 16.18
N GLY A 343 -0.86 14.66 17.00
CA GLY A 343 -1.25 14.93 18.38
C GLY A 343 -2.54 15.74 18.53
N CYS A 344 -3.32 15.91 17.46
CA CYS A 344 -4.63 16.56 17.50
C CYS A 344 -5.66 15.57 18.06
N ARG A 345 -6.06 15.74 19.33
CA ARG A 345 -6.99 14.83 20.04
C ARG A 345 -8.47 15.23 19.99
N GLU A 346 -8.84 16.22 19.18
CA GLU A 346 -10.25 16.59 19.01
C GLU A 346 -10.89 15.67 17.95
N THR A 347 -11.51 14.60 18.44
CA THR A 347 -12.47 13.76 17.71
C THR A 347 -13.89 14.21 17.95
#